data_AF-A0A813I6U8-F1
#
_entry.id   AF-A0A813I6U8-F1
#
_cell.length_a   1.000
_cell.length_b   1.000
_cell.length_c   1.000
_cell.angle_alpha   90.00
_cell.angle_beta   90.00
_cell.angle_gamma   90.00
#
_symmetry.space_group_name_H-M   'P 1'
#
loop_
_entity.id
_entity.type
_entity.pdbx_description
1 polymer ?
#
loop_
_entity_poly.entity_id
_entity_poly.type
_entity_poly.pdbx_seq_one_letter_code
_entity_poly.pdbx_strand_id
1 'polypeptide(L)'
;MTQGSITMVSTMMQSVIIQMCILPMCKELEDRSPQKFGRVMLASFSILGALLILYSIAGYMAFGPCVQSNLLKSFPDGVFSKIAQLSMVFACFAVYPIMMIAMIAPIKNCSLEQRQKQVVASVTAGFVLASVLMALTVDQLGIVNVIDGALCLFVFVALAPGLVGLFLLDRSSTAWKASMATLITLGTILAFLGFIFLDNQPALLGDGGCFLPKSSGSISIHCPVHLASETGN
;
A
#
# COMPACT_ATOMS: atom_id res chain seq x y z
N MET A 1 -4.99 20.49 -3.01
CA MET A 1 -4.22 19.23 -3.03
C MET A 1 -4.00 18.86 -4.48
N THR A 2 -2.77 18.55 -4.88
CA THR A 2 -2.50 18.00 -6.22
C THR A 2 -2.92 16.53 -6.25
N GLN A 3 -3.23 15.99 -7.43
CA GLN A 3 -3.59 14.57 -7.60
C GLN A 3 -2.49 13.65 -7.03
N GLY A 4 -1.22 13.98 -7.28
CA GLY A 4 -0.08 13.25 -6.73
C GLY A 4 -0.07 13.18 -5.19
N SER A 5 -0.50 14.23 -4.48
CA SER A 5 -0.61 14.18 -3.01
C SER A 5 -1.67 13.18 -2.56
N ILE A 6 -2.79 13.06 -3.27
CA ILE A 6 -3.87 12.10 -2.94
C ILE A 6 -3.37 10.67 -3.15
N THR A 7 -2.71 10.40 -4.28
CA THR A 7 -2.10 9.11 -4.57
C THR A 7 -1.05 8.75 -3.51
N MET A 8 -0.17 9.69 -3.15
CA MET A 8 0.86 9.45 -2.13
C MET A 8 0.25 9.13 -0.76
N VAL A 9 -0.80 9.87 -0.37
CA VAL A 9 -1.55 9.59 0.86
C VAL A 9 -2.19 8.21 0.78
N SER A 10 -2.84 7.84 -0.33
CA SER A 10 -3.44 6.50 -0.49
C SER A 10 -2.40 5.38 -0.35
N THR A 11 -1.25 5.51 -1.00
CA THR A 11 -0.16 4.51 -0.90
C THR A 11 0.43 4.46 0.51
N MET A 12 0.59 5.60 1.18
CA MET A 12 1.04 5.62 2.58
C MET A 12 0.04 4.94 3.51
N MET A 13 -1.27 5.04 3.22
CA MET A 13 -2.31 4.36 4.01
C MET A 13 -2.28 2.84 3.87
N GLN A 14 -1.75 2.29 2.77
CA GLN A 14 -1.46 0.85 2.66
C GLN A 14 -0.50 0.39 3.77
N SER A 15 0.42 1.25 4.21
CA SER A 15 1.34 0.94 5.32
C SER A 15 0.59 0.68 6.64
N VAL A 16 -0.62 1.22 6.78
CA VAL A 16 -1.47 1.11 7.97
C VAL A 16 -2.16 -0.26 8.07
N ILE A 17 -2.17 -1.06 7.00
CA ILE A 17 -2.78 -2.41 6.97
C ILE A 17 -2.23 -3.35 8.03
N ILE A 18 -1.00 -3.12 8.50
CA ILE A 18 -0.35 -3.89 9.59
C ILE A 18 -1.21 -3.88 10.88
N GLN A 19 -2.15 -2.94 11.03
CA GLN A 19 -3.11 -2.96 12.14
C GLN A 19 -3.92 -4.26 12.24
N MET A 20 -4.14 -5.01 11.15
CA MET A 20 -4.79 -6.33 11.23
C MET A 20 -3.86 -7.42 11.76
N CYS A 21 -2.56 -7.28 11.50
CA CYS A 21 -1.52 -8.18 11.99
C CYS A 21 -1.11 -7.88 13.44
N ILE A 22 -1.58 -6.76 14.01
CA ILE A 22 -1.24 -6.29 15.35
C ILE A 22 -1.63 -7.30 16.44
N LEU A 23 -2.81 -7.93 16.30
CA LEU A 23 -3.36 -8.80 17.34
C LEU A 23 -2.59 -10.12 17.44
N PRO A 24 -2.30 -10.84 16.32
CA PRO A 24 -1.39 -11.97 16.34
C PRO A 24 0.00 -11.60 16.88
N MET A 25 0.55 -10.46 16.46
CA MET A 25 1.89 -10.04 16.90
C MET A 25 1.95 -9.74 18.40
N CYS A 26 0.93 -9.09 18.95
CA CYS A 26 0.79 -8.86 20.40
C CYS A 26 0.70 -10.18 21.19
N LYS A 27 0.11 -11.23 20.61
CA LYS A 27 -0.04 -12.53 21.28
C LYS A 27 1.29 -13.23 21.51
N GLU A 28 2.22 -13.07 20.56
CA GLU A 28 3.55 -13.71 20.55
C GLU A 28 4.62 -12.90 21.32
N LEU A 29 4.34 -11.65 21.71
CA LEU A 29 5.30 -10.83 22.46
C LEU A 29 5.44 -11.31 23.92
N GLU A 30 6.67 -11.53 24.37
CA GLU A 30 7.03 -11.76 25.77
C GLU A 30 6.75 -10.47 26.57
N ASP A 31 6.02 -10.58 27.69
CA ASP A 31 5.44 -9.46 28.44
C ASP A 31 4.44 -8.57 27.67
N ARG A 32 3.19 -9.02 27.64
CA ARG A 32 2.05 -8.32 27.01
C ARG A 32 1.76 -6.98 27.70
N SER A 33 2.47 -5.93 27.31
CA SER A 33 2.17 -4.55 27.68
C SER A 33 1.88 -3.73 26.42
N PRO A 34 0.70 -3.08 26.33
CA PRO A 34 0.33 -2.25 25.18
C PRO A 34 1.29 -1.06 25.00
N GLN A 35 1.90 -0.58 26.08
CA GLN A 35 2.86 0.53 26.02
C GLN A 35 4.19 0.10 25.37
N LYS A 36 4.72 -1.08 25.73
CA LYS A 36 5.94 -1.63 25.11
C LYS A 36 5.70 -1.88 23.62
N PHE A 37 4.58 -2.54 23.30
CA PHE A 37 4.20 -2.84 21.93
C PHE A 37 4.04 -1.58 21.06
N GLY A 38 3.37 -0.53 21.59
CA GLY A 38 3.22 0.74 20.90
C GLY A 38 4.56 1.43 20.59
N ARG A 39 5.52 1.38 21.53
CA ARG A 39 6.87 1.93 21.30
C ARG A 39 7.62 1.16 20.21
N VAL A 40 7.57 -0.17 20.23
CA VAL A 40 8.21 -1.01 19.21
C VAL A 40 7.61 -0.75 17.85
N MET A 41 6.27 -0.74 17.73
CA MET A 41 5.61 -0.40 16.48
C MET A 41 5.98 0.99 15.97
N LEU A 42 5.92 2.01 16.83
CA LEU A 42 6.28 3.37 16.44
C LEU A 42 7.71 3.45 15.93
N ALA A 43 8.66 2.79 16.60
CA ALA A 43 10.05 2.71 16.14
C ALA A 43 10.16 2.02 14.78
N SER A 44 9.52 0.85 14.60
CA SER A 44 9.53 0.12 13.32
C SER A 44 8.92 0.93 12.18
N PHE A 45 7.77 1.56 12.39
CA PHE A 45 7.13 2.42 11.40
C PHE A 45 7.94 3.66 11.08
N SER A 46 8.62 4.24 12.07
CA SER A 46 9.50 5.40 11.85
C SER A 46 10.69 5.03 10.97
N ILE A 47 11.32 3.87 11.23
CA ILE A 47 12.42 3.35 10.40
C ILE A 47 11.93 3.07 8.98
N LEU A 48 10.79 2.38 8.83
CA LEU A 48 10.21 2.09 7.53
C LEU A 48 9.88 3.39 6.75
N GLY A 49 9.26 4.37 7.40
CA GLY A 49 8.97 5.67 6.80
C GLY A 49 10.23 6.39 6.35
N ALA A 50 11.28 6.40 7.17
CA ALA A 50 12.56 6.99 6.80
C ALA A 50 13.19 6.31 5.57
N LEU A 51 13.14 4.97 5.50
CA LEU A 51 13.62 4.21 4.34
C LEU A 51 12.81 4.52 3.09
N LEU A 52 11.49 4.60 3.18
CA LEU A 52 10.61 4.93 2.05
C LEU A 52 10.85 6.36 1.54
N ILE A 53 11.05 7.32 2.44
CA ILE A 53 11.40 8.71 2.08
C ILE A 53 12.76 8.75 1.38
N LEU A 54 13.78 8.11 1.96
CA LEU A 54 15.11 8.07 1.39
C LEU A 54 15.10 7.43 -0.01
N TYR A 55 14.42 6.31 -0.16
CA TYR A 55 14.26 5.62 -1.43
C TYR A 55 13.51 6.48 -2.47
N SER A 56 12.46 7.19 -2.05
CA SER A 56 11.71 8.08 -2.93
C SER A 56 12.55 9.26 -3.41
N ILE A 57 13.31 9.90 -2.51
CA ILE A 57 14.23 10.99 -2.85
C ILE A 57 15.32 10.49 -3.81
N ALA A 58 15.96 9.36 -3.48
CA ALA A 58 17.02 8.79 -4.32
C ALA A 58 16.50 8.39 -5.71
N GLY A 59 15.31 7.77 -5.79
CA GLY A 59 14.67 7.42 -7.05
C GLY A 59 14.34 8.65 -7.90
N TYR A 60 13.79 9.69 -7.28
CA TYR A 60 13.48 10.94 -7.99
C TYR A 60 14.75 11.68 -8.45
N MET A 61 15.81 11.68 -7.65
CA MET A 61 17.10 12.26 -8.05
C MET A 61 17.77 11.46 -9.18
N ALA A 62 17.59 10.13 -9.22
CA ALA A 62 18.21 9.27 -10.22
C ALA A 62 17.47 9.29 -11.57
N PHE A 63 16.15 9.24 -11.57
CA PHE A 63 15.33 9.08 -12.79
C PHE A 63 14.53 10.34 -13.18
N GLY A 64 14.46 11.33 -12.29
CA GLY A 64 13.69 12.55 -12.52
C GLY A 64 12.19 12.30 -12.65
N PRO A 65 11.45 13.13 -13.42
CA PRO A 65 10.00 13.04 -13.57
C PRO A 65 9.54 11.82 -14.39
N CYS A 66 10.45 11.12 -15.09
CA CYS A 66 10.12 9.96 -15.91
C CYS A 66 10.14 8.63 -15.16
N VAL A 67 10.07 8.67 -13.83
CA VAL A 67 10.04 7.46 -13.01
C VAL A 67 8.77 6.64 -13.32
N GLN A 68 8.96 5.38 -13.74
CA GLN A 68 7.83 4.48 -13.93
C GLN A 68 7.26 4.04 -12.58
N SER A 69 5.97 3.66 -12.54
CA SER A 69 5.33 3.14 -11.32
C SER A 69 6.05 1.91 -10.73
N ASN A 70 6.77 1.16 -11.57
CA ASN A 70 7.71 0.15 -11.13
C ASN A 70 9.15 0.67 -11.34
N LEU A 71 9.82 1.05 -10.26
CA LEU A 71 11.17 1.60 -10.33
C LEU A 71 12.16 0.63 -11.01
N LEU A 72 11.96 -0.69 -10.85
CA LEU A 72 12.82 -1.71 -11.44
C LEU A 72 12.82 -1.70 -12.97
N LYS A 73 11.73 -1.22 -13.59
CA LYS A 73 11.64 -1.03 -15.04
C LYS A 73 12.33 0.25 -15.52
N SER A 74 12.66 1.18 -14.61
CA SER A 74 13.35 2.43 -14.94
C SER A 74 14.88 2.24 -15.01
N PHE A 75 15.42 1.16 -14.45
CA PHE A 75 16.85 0.87 -14.54
C PHE A 75 17.26 0.43 -15.94
N PRO A 76 18.42 0.86 -16.45
CA PRO A 76 18.96 0.34 -17.70
C PRO A 76 19.23 -1.16 -17.58
N ASP A 77 19.16 -1.86 -18.71
CA ASP A 77 19.47 -3.29 -18.79
C ASP A 77 20.93 -3.54 -18.40
N GLY A 78 21.13 -4.04 -17.17
CA GLY A 78 22.45 -4.29 -16.61
C GLY A 78 22.42 -5.35 -15.52
N VAL A 79 23.60 -5.85 -15.15
CA VAL A 79 23.73 -6.90 -14.12
C VAL A 79 23.14 -6.44 -12.78
N PHE A 80 23.36 -5.18 -12.39
CA PHE A 80 22.78 -4.61 -11.16
C PHE A 80 21.25 -4.56 -11.18
N SER A 81 20.64 -4.23 -12.32
CA SER A 81 19.17 -4.24 -12.48
C SER A 81 18.61 -5.65 -12.30
N LYS A 82 19.24 -6.65 -12.92
CA LYS A 82 18.84 -8.06 -12.76
C LYS A 82 18.99 -8.55 -11.32
N ILE A 83 20.06 -8.16 -10.62
CA ILE A 83 20.25 -8.48 -9.19
C ILE A 83 19.15 -7.83 -8.36
N ALA A 84 18.81 -6.57 -8.60
CA ALA A 84 17.73 -5.87 -7.88
C ALA A 84 16.37 -6.54 -8.11
N GLN A 85 16.07 -6.93 -9.35
CA GLN A 85 14.85 -7.66 -9.69
C GLN A 85 14.79 -9.02 -8.99
N LEU A 86 15.88 -9.79 -9.01
CA LEU A 86 15.97 -11.08 -8.32
C LEU A 86 15.81 -10.93 -6.80
N SER A 87 16.41 -9.90 -6.21
CA SER A 87 16.25 -9.59 -4.79
C SER A 87 14.80 -9.29 -4.43
N MET A 88 14.07 -8.56 -5.28
CA MET A 88 12.65 -8.29 -5.08
C MET A 88 11.82 -9.57 -5.13
N VAL A 89 12.11 -10.49 -6.06
CA VAL A 89 11.43 -11.80 -6.12
C VAL A 89 11.62 -12.58 -4.83
N PHE A 90 12.85 -12.60 -4.30
CA PHE A 90 13.15 -13.27 -3.03
C PHE A 90 12.41 -12.62 -1.86
N ALA A 91 12.36 -11.28 -1.80
CA ALA A 91 11.62 -10.55 -0.79
C ALA A 91 10.11 -10.88 -0.84
N CYS A 92 9.51 -10.88 -2.03
CA CYS A 92 8.11 -11.27 -2.21
C CYS A 92 7.85 -12.72 -1.75
N PHE A 93 8.75 -13.65 -2.07
CA PHE A 93 8.62 -15.04 -1.65
C PHE A 93 8.66 -15.21 -0.13
N ALA A 94 9.48 -14.42 0.57
CA ALA A 94 9.55 -14.43 2.03
C ALA A 94 8.32 -13.79 2.71
N VAL A 95 7.79 -12.71 2.13
CA VAL A 95 6.68 -11.94 2.72
C VAL A 95 5.32 -12.63 2.47
N TYR A 96 5.15 -13.28 1.32
CA TYR A 96 3.86 -13.86 0.93
C TYR A 96 3.29 -14.88 1.94
N PRO A 97 4.05 -15.86 2.45
CA PRO A 97 3.54 -16.79 3.46
C PRO A 97 3.13 -16.09 4.76
N ILE A 98 3.86 -15.05 5.17
CA ILE A 98 3.57 -14.30 6.40
C ILE A 98 2.22 -13.60 6.27
N MET A 99 1.97 -12.94 5.14
CA MET A 99 0.68 -12.29 4.87
C MET A 99 -0.47 -13.32 4.78
N MET A 100 -0.21 -14.46 4.16
CA MET A 100 -1.20 -15.53 4.01
C MET A 100 -1.62 -16.13 5.36
N ILE A 101 -0.70 -16.29 6.31
CA ILE A 101 -1.00 -16.78 7.67
C ILE A 101 -2.00 -15.86 8.38
N ALA A 102 -1.84 -14.54 8.25
CA ALA A 102 -2.75 -13.56 8.85
C ALA A 102 -4.15 -13.64 8.23
N MET A 103 -4.24 -13.82 6.91
CA MET A 103 -5.52 -13.88 6.20
C MET A 103 -6.33 -15.15 6.50
N ILE A 104 -5.66 -16.29 6.75
CA ILE A 104 -6.34 -17.54 7.11
C ILE A 104 -6.68 -17.63 8.60
N ALA A 105 -6.14 -16.77 9.46
CA ALA A 105 -6.36 -16.82 10.90
C ALA A 105 -7.85 -16.67 11.31
N PRO A 106 -8.64 -15.73 10.74
CA PRO A 106 -10.07 -15.64 11.03
C PRO A 106 -10.84 -16.91 10.65
N ILE A 107 -10.52 -17.51 9.50
CA ILE A 107 -11.17 -18.73 9.00
C ILE A 107 -10.88 -19.92 9.92
N LYS A 108 -9.65 -19.99 10.44
CA LYS A 108 -9.27 -21.03 11.41
C LYS A 108 -10.04 -20.91 12.73
N ASN A 109 -10.48 -19.72 13.12
CA ASN A 109 -11.25 -19.55 14.35
C ASN A 109 -12.76 -19.84 14.17
N CYS A 110 -13.24 -20.13 12.95
CA CYS A 110 -14.59 -20.60 12.73
C CYS A 110 -14.73 -22.08 13.18
N SER A 111 -15.75 -22.38 13.98
CA SER A 111 -16.00 -23.65 14.73
C SER A 111 -16.21 -24.93 13.88
N LEU A 112 -15.79 -24.98 12.62
CA LEU A 112 -16.01 -26.12 11.72
C LEU A 112 -14.90 -27.18 11.83
N GLU A 113 -14.77 -27.82 13.00
CA GLU A 113 -13.68 -28.74 13.36
C GLU A 113 -13.35 -29.81 12.30
N GLN A 114 -14.38 -30.39 11.67
CA GLN A 114 -14.18 -31.53 10.77
C GLN A 114 -13.94 -31.17 9.29
N ARG A 115 -14.37 -29.97 8.84
CA ARG A 115 -14.13 -29.48 7.46
C ARG A 115 -13.06 -28.41 7.36
N GLN A 116 -12.50 -27.97 8.48
CA GLN A 116 -11.57 -26.85 8.56
C GLN A 116 -10.36 -27.01 7.63
N LYS A 117 -9.71 -28.19 7.61
CA LYS A 117 -8.50 -28.41 6.80
C LYS A 117 -8.79 -28.27 5.30
N GLN A 118 -9.91 -28.83 4.83
CA GLN A 118 -10.31 -28.75 3.42
C GLN A 118 -10.73 -27.32 3.05
N VAL A 119 -11.47 -26.63 3.92
CA VAL A 119 -11.90 -25.24 3.68
C VAL A 119 -10.69 -24.31 3.63
N VAL A 120 -9.77 -24.39 4.60
CA VAL A 120 -8.56 -23.54 4.63
C VAL A 120 -7.67 -23.80 3.41
N ALA A 121 -7.48 -25.06 3.01
CA ALA A 121 -6.72 -25.40 1.81
C ALA A 121 -7.40 -24.84 0.55
N SER A 122 -8.72 -25.00 0.42
CA SER A 122 -9.48 -24.51 -0.74
C SER A 122 -9.47 -22.99 -0.83
N VAL A 123 -9.66 -22.29 0.29
CA VAL A 123 -9.61 -20.82 0.34
C VAL A 123 -8.21 -20.32 0.02
N THR A 124 -7.18 -20.93 0.61
CA THR A 124 -5.77 -20.61 0.31
C THR A 124 -5.48 -20.78 -1.19
N ALA A 125 -5.85 -21.92 -1.77
CA ALA A 125 -5.68 -22.18 -3.19
C ALA A 125 -6.45 -21.17 -4.06
N GLY A 126 -7.66 -20.79 -3.65
CA GLY A 126 -8.45 -19.75 -4.30
C GLY A 126 -7.75 -18.39 -4.31
N PHE A 127 -7.18 -17.97 -3.18
CA PHE A 127 -6.41 -16.72 -3.11
C PHE A 127 -5.15 -16.74 -3.95
N VAL A 128 -4.40 -17.85 -3.95
CA VAL A 128 -3.21 -18.02 -4.80
C VAL A 128 -3.62 -17.91 -6.28
N LEU A 129 -4.65 -18.67 -6.70
CA LEU A 129 -5.12 -18.66 -8.07
C LEU A 129 -5.61 -17.27 -8.50
N ALA A 130 -6.41 -16.60 -7.67
CA ALA A 130 -6.87 -15.24 -7.93
C ALA A 130 -5.69 -14.26 -8.06
N SER A 131 -4.67 -14.38 -7.19
CA SER A 131 -3.47 -13.53 -7.26
C SER A 131 -2.66 -13.76 -8.54
N VAL A 132 -2.56 -15.01 -9.01
CA VAL A 132 -1.91 -15.35 -10.29
C VAL A 132 -2.70 -14.77 -11.47
N LEU A 133 -4.03 -14.91 -11.47
CA LEU A 133 -4.87 -14.36 -12.53
C LEU A 133 -4.79 -12.82 -12.58
N MET A 134 -4.78 -12.17 -11.42
CA MET A 134 -4.56 -10.71 -11.33
C MET A 134 -3.18 -10.32 -11.85
N ALA A 135 -2.12 -11.08 -11.51
CA ALA A 135 -0.78 -10.81 -12.00
C ALA A 135 -0.63 -10.98 -13.52
N LEU A 136 -1.44 -11.83 -14.15
CA LEU A 136 -1.45 -12.02 -15.60
C LEU A 136 -2.25 -10.95 -16.36
N THR A 137 -3.16 -10.26 -15.69
CA THR A 137 -4.07 -9.29 -16.32
C THR A 137 -3.68 -7.84 -16.06
N VAL A 138 -2.92 -7.57 -14.99
CA VAL A 138 -2.59 -6.20 -14.58
C VAL A 138 -1.09 -5.92 -14.70
N ASP A 139 -0.71 -5.21 -15.75
CA ASP A 139 0.68 -4.81 -15.99
C ASP A 139 1.11 -3.57 -15.18
N GLN A 140 0.14 -2.81 -14.66
CA GLN A 140 0.35 -1.55 -13.96
C GLN A 140 0.18 -1.70 -12.44
N LEU A 141 1.29 -2.00 -11.76
CA LEU A 141 1.34 -2.12 -10.29
C LEU A 141 0.88 -0.84 -9.56
N GLY A 142 1.03 0.33 -10.19
CA GLY A 142 0.60 1.61 -9.62
C GLY A 142 -0.90 1.63 -9.33
N ILE A 143 -1.73 1.26 -10.30
CA ILE A 143 -3.19 1.26 -10.15
C ILE A 143 -3.63 0.28 -9.06
N VAL A 144 -3.03 -0.92 -9.03
CA VAL A 144 -3.34 -1.94 -8.01
C VAL A 144 -3.06 -1.41 -6.62
N ASN A 145 -1.91 -0.77 -6.41
CA ASN A 145 -1.54 -0.24 -5.10
C ASN A 145 -2.44 0.91 -4.64
N VAL A 146 -2.92 1.76 -5.57
CA VAL A 146 -3.84 2.86 -5.25
C VAL A 146 -5.21 2.32 -4.85
N ILE A 147 -5.72 1.33 -5.58
CA ILE A 147 -7.00 0.66 -5.27
C ILE A 147 -6.90 -0.06 -3.92
N ASP A 148 -5.83 -0.83 -3.70
CA ASP A 148 -5.59 -1.54 -2.44
C ASP A 148 -5.53 -0.56 -1.26
N GLY A 149 -4.75 0.53 -1.39
CA GLY A 149 -4.67 1.59 -0.40
C GLY A 149 -6.03 2.24 -0.09
N ALA A 150 -6.82 2.55 -1.12
CA ALA A 150 -8.14 3.16 -0.97
C ALA A 150 -9.13 2.21 -0.27
N LEU A 151 -9.16 0.93 -0.65
CA LEU A 151 -9.99 -0.10 -0.02
C LEU A 151 -9.60 -0.29 1.45
N CYS A 152 -8.32 -0.38 1.74
CA CYS A 152 -7.84 -0.55 3.11
C CYS A 152 -8.10 0.69 3.97
N LEU A 153 -7.96 1.90 3.43
CA LEU A 153 -8.34 3.12 4.14
C LEU A 153 -9.84 3.11 4.47
N PHE A 154 -10.70 2.77 3.51
CA PHE A 154 -12.14 2.71 3.75
C PHE A 154 -12.49 1.66 4.80
N VAL A 155 -12.04 0.42 4.63
CA VAL A 155 -12.47 -0.70 5.48
C VAL A 155 -11.82 -0.63 6.86
N PHE A 156 -10.49 -0.47 6.91
CA PHE A 156 -9.73 -0.66 8.15
C PHE A 156 -9.46 0.64 8.92
N VAL A 157 -9.39 1.78 8.24
CA VAL A 157 -9.16 3.06 8.91
C VAL A 157 -10.46 3.81 9.18
N ALA A 158 -11.46 3.70 8.30
CA ALA A 158 -12.72 4.43 8.44
C ALA A 158 -13.83 3.57 9.06
N LEU A 159 -14.20 2.49 8.36
CA LEU A 159 -15.39 1.71 8.67
C LEU A 159 -15.22 0.88 9.96
N ALA A 160 -14.22 0.01 10.03
CA ALA A 160 -14.04 -0.88 11.18
C ALA A 160 -13.91 -0.13 12.52
N PRO A 161 -12.95 0.80 12.71
CA PRO A 161 -12.81 1.52 13.98
C PRO A 161 -13.99 2.47 14.24
N GLY A 162 -14.59 3.07 13.20
CA GLY A 162 -15.76 3.93 13.35
C GLY A 162 -16.98 3.16 13.83
N LEU A 163 -17.26 2.00 13.23
CA LEU A 163 -18.37 1.12 13.64
C LEU A 163 -18.13 0.54 15.03
N VAL A 164 -16.92 0.06 15.33
CA VAL A 164 -16.56 -0.42 16.68
C VAL A 164 -16.70 0.71 17.70
N GLY A 165 -16.23 1.92 17.39
CA GLY A 165 -16.32 3.09 18.25
C GLY A 165 -17.74 3.60 18.50
N LEU A 166 -18.67 3.37 17.55
CA LEU A 166 -20.08 3.76 17.67
C LEU A 166 -20.95 2.69 18.32
N PHE A 167 -20.74 1.41 18.00
CA PHE A 167 -21.61 0.31 18.43
C PHE A 167 -21.11 -0.44 19.66
N LEU A 168 -19.79 -0.57 19.86
CA LEU A 168 -19.25 -1.32 21.00
C LEU A 168 -18.90 -0.43 22.19
N LEU A 169 -18.48 0.80 21.94
CA LEU A 169 -18.24 1.77 23.00
C LEU A 169 -19.50 2.60 23.21
N ASP A 170 -20.36 2.16 24.15
CA ASP A 170 -21.59 2.86 24.56
C ASP A 170 -21.27 4.16 25.34
N ARG A 171 -20.56 5.08 24.68
CA ARG A 171 -20.16 6.36 25.22
C ARG A 171 -21.17 7.41 24.80
N SER A 172 -21.88 7.98 25.78
CA SER A 172 -22.97 8.94 25.55
C SER A 172 -22.52 10.33 25.09
N SER A 173 -21.22 10.64 25.12
CA SER A 173 -20.70 11.94 24.70
C SER A 173 -20.97 12.19 23.21
N THR A 174 -21.72 13.25 22.90
CA THR A 174 -22.01 13.68 21.53
C THR A 174 -20.74 13.97 20.73
N ALA A 175 -19.71 14.54 21.37
CA ALA A 175 -18.42 14.82 20.74
C ALA A 175 -17.71 13.53 20.28
N TRP A 176 -17.82 12.45 21.05
CA TRP A 176 -17.27 11.14 20.67
C TRP A 176 -17.97 10.57 19.43
N LYS A 177 -19.32 10.58 19.44
CA LYS A 177 -20.12 10.12 18.30
C LYS A 177 -19.84 10.94 17.03
N ALA A 178 -19.72 12.27 17.19
CA ALA A 178 -19.35 13.16 16.10
C ALA A 178 -17.96 12.86 15.55
N SER A 179 -16.98 12.55 16.41
CA SER A 179 -15.63 12.16 15.97
C SER A 179 -15.64 10.87 15.16
N MET A 180 -16.34 9.83 15.63
CA MET A 180 -16.44 8.56 14.88
C MET A 180 -17.18 8.73 13.55
N ALA A 181 -18.27 9.51 13.52
CA ALA A 181 -18.98 9.83 12.29
C ALA A 181 -18.11 10.63 11.31
N THR A 182 -17.31 11.58 11.82
CA THR A 182 -16.35 12.35 11.03
C THR A 182 -15.29 11.43 10.44
N LEU A 183 -14.77 10.48 11.21
CA LEU A 183 -13.77 9.53 10.75
C LEU A 183 -14.31 8.61 9.63
N ILE A 184 -15.54 8.09 9.76
CA ILE A 184 -16.19 7.29 8.71
C ILE A 184 -16.40 8.13 7.45
N THR A 185 -17.01 9.32 7.60
CA THR A 185 -17.34 10.18 6.45
C THR A 185 -16.08 10.65 5.72
N LEU A 186 -15.08 11.15 6.45
CA LEU A 186 -13.81 11.60 5.87
C LEU A 186 -13.07 10.45 5.20
N GLY A 187 -12.95 9.29 5.85
CA GLY A 187 -12.27 8.14 5.26
C GLY A 187 -12.98 7.59 4.01
N THR A 188 -14.31 7.63 3.98
CA THR A 188 -15.10 7.28 2.79
C THR A 188 -14.85 8.25 1.65
N ILE A 189 -14.86 9.56 1.93
CA ILE A 189 -14.55 10.60 0.93
C ILE A 189 -13.14 10.38 0.38
N LEU A 190 -12.14 10.19 1.23
CA LEU A 190 -10.75 9.98 0.81
C LEU A 190 -10.59 8.70 -0.01
N ALA A 191 -11.25 7.60 0.36
CA ALA A 191 -11.22 6.37 -0.42
C ALA A 191 -11.87 6.57 -1.80
N PHE A 192 -13.02 7.24 -1.86
CA PHE A 192 -13.69 7.54 -3.13
C PHE A 192 -12.86 8.46 -4.03
N LEU A 193 -12.20 9.47 -3.45
CA LEU A 193 -11.24 10.30 -4.18
C LEU A 193 -10.06 9.47 -4.68
N GLY A 194 -9.56 8.50 -3.90
CA GLY A 194 -8.52 7.57 -4.34
C GLY A 194 -8.94 6.71 -5.55
N PHE A 195 -10.23 6.32 -5.62
CA PHE A 195 -10.78 5.63 -6.78
C PHE A 195 -10.98 6.50 -8.02
N ILE A 196 -11.25 7.80 -7.84
CA ILE A 196 -11.38 8.73 -8.97
C ILE A 196 -10.00 9.12 -9.51
N PHE A 197 -9.02 9.32 -8.63
CA PHE A 197 -7.68 9.77 -8.98
C PHE A 197 -6.68 8.61 -9.00
N LEU A 198 -6.94 7.62 -9.86
CA LEU A 198 -6.04 6.49 -10.08
C LEU A 198 -4.77 6.91 -10.84
N ASP A 199 -4.89 7.89 -11.72
CA ASP A 199 -3.78 8.36 -12.55
C ASP A 199 -2.88 9.32 -11.78
N ASN A 200 -1.62 8.93 -11.63
CA ASN A 200 -0.57 9.86 -11.26
C ASN A 200 -0.08 10.51 -12.56
N GLN A 201 -0.34 11.80 -12.76
CA GLN A 201 0.14 12.55 -13.93
C GLN A 201 1.46 13.26 -13.59
N PRO A 202 2.63 12.61 -13.72
CA PRO A 202 3.91 13.26 -13.48
C PRO A 202 4.20 14.39 -14.48
N ALA A 203 3.57 14.34 -15.66
CA ALA A 203 3.73 15.34 -16.72
C ALA A 203 3.29 16.74 -16.29
N LEU A 204 2.28 16.87 -15.43
CA LEU A 204 1.83 18.16 -14.89
C LEU A 204 2.84 18.83 -13.96
N LEU A 205 3.85 18.10 -13.48
CA LEU A 205 4.92 18.63 -12.63
C LEU A 205 6.16 19.09 -13.45
N GLY A 206 6.17 18.83 -14.76
CA GLY A 206 7.36 18.92 -15.62
C GLY A 206 7.94 20.32 -15.86
N ASP A 207 7.12 21.37 -15.77
CA ASP A 207 7.57 22.71 -16.23
C ASP A 207 8.11 23.63 -15.12
N GLY A 208 7.93 23.29 -13.83
CA GLY A 208 8.28 24.20 -12.73
C GLY A 208 9.07 23.60 -11.55
N GLY A 209 9.26 22.28 -11.49
CA GLY A 209 9.69 21.60 -10.25
C GLY A 209 11.13 21.09 -10.18
N CYS A 210 11.85 20.94 -11.30
CA CYS A 210 13.19 20.36 -11.28
C CYS A 210 14.25 21.41 -10.90
N PHE A 211 14.75 21.32 -9.67
CA PHE A 211 15.84 22.16 -9.16
C PHE A 211 17.23 21.80 -9.72
N LEU A 212 17.37 20.63 -10.35
CA LEU A 212 18.64 20.17 -10.90
C LEU A 212 18.88 20.80 -12.27
N PRO A 213 19.99 21.53 -12.47
CA PRO A 213 20.34 22.09 -13.78
C PRO A 213 20.53 20.95 -14.78
N LYS A 214 19.96 21.08 -15.98
CA LYS A 214 20.23 20.19 -17.12
C LYS A 214 21.74 20.15 -17.34
N SER A 215 22.40 19.08 -16.91
CA SER A 215 23.82 18.90 -17.17
C SER A 215 24.00 18.63 -18.66
N SER A 216 24.72 19.51 -19.36
CA SER A 216 24.92 19.50 -20.81
C SER A 216 25.69 18.28 -21.35
N GLY A 217 26.04 17.31 -20.51
CA GLY A 217 26.70 16.05 -20.90
C GLY A 217 25.95 14.79 -20.47
N SER A 218 24.75 14.91 -19.91
CA SER A 218 23.98 13.75 -19.44
C SER A 218 23.34 13.00 -20.61
N ILE A 219 23.59 11.69 -20.64
CA ILE A 219 22.89 10.69 -21.45
C ILE A 219 21.41 11.09 -21.51
N SER A 220 20.93 11.46 -22.69
CA SER A 220 19.50 11.71 -22.90
C SER A 220 18.79 10.40 -22.64
N ILE A 221 18.29 10.24 -21.42
CA ILE A 221 17.29 9.23 -21.11
C ILE A 221 16.09 9.67 -21.91
N HIS A 222 15.96 9.08 -23.10
CA HIS A 222 14.83 9.32 -23.97
C HIS A 222 13.63 8.78 -23.22
N CYS A 223 12.89 9.64 -22.51
CA CYS A 223 11.61 9.25 -21.97
C CYS A 223 10.76 8.98 -23.20
N PRO A 224 10.31 7.73 -23.44
CA PRO A 224 9.26 7.53 -24.41
C PRO A 224 8.06 8.22 -23.79
N VAL A 225 7.81 9.47 -24.19
CA VAL A 225 6.53 10.12 -24.00
C VAL A 225 5.59 9.32 -24.89
N HIS A 226 5.12 8.18 -24.38
CA HIS A 226 3.96 7.53 -24.93
C HIS A 226 2.84 8.54 -24.73
N LEU A 227 2.60 9.33 -25.77
CA LEU A 227 1.46 10.21 -25.92
C LEU A 227 0.21 9.34 -25.78
N ALA A 228 -0.24 9.13 -24.54
CA ALA A 228 -1.53 8.56 -24.21
C ALA A 228 -2.63 9.61 -24.47
N SER A 229 -2.59 10.22 -25.65
CA SER A 229 -3.57 11.18 -26.18
C SER A 229 -4.23 10.64 -27.46
N GLU A 230 -4.27 9.32 -27.63
CA GLU A 230 -5.08 8.69 -28.67
C GLU A 230 -5.91 7.58 -28.04
N THR A 231 -7.12 7.95 -27.63
CA THR A 231 -8.42 7.25 -27.79
C THR A 231 -9.34 7.60 -26.61
N GLY A 232 -9.81 8.85 -26.58
CA GLY A 232 -11.08 9.18 -25.97
C GLY A 232 -12.17 9.09 -27.03
N ASN A 233 -12.82 7.93 -27.11
CA ASN A 233 -14.15 7.74 -27.68
C ASN A 233 -15.02 7.14 -26.57
#